data_AF-A0A1M5F629-F1
#
_entry.id   AF-A0A1M5F629-F1
#
_cell.length_a   1.000
_cell.length_b   1.000
_cell.length_c   1.000
_cell.angle_alpha   90.00
_cell.angle_beta   90.00
_cell.angle_gamma   90.00
#
_symmetry.space_group_name_H-M   'P 1'
#
loop_
_entity.id
_entity.type
_entity.pdbx_description
1 polymer ?
#
loop_
_entity_poly.entity_id
_entity_poly.type
_entity_poly.pdbx_seq_one_letter_code
_entity_poly.pdbx_strand_id
1 'polypeptide(L)' 'MEQKEKVKTLIDDVDLTHKYSMSRIYGLYNDVFGTTETPQSCASCLIRKVNQLRAWLSEQKEDSDCKQVVKKRSKASKS' A
#
# COMPACT_ATOMS: atom_id res chain seq x y z
N MET A 1 12.69 -13.56 8.62
CA MET A 1 11.57 -12.58 8.64
C MET A 1 11.08 -12.45 7.21
N GLU A 2 10.03 -13.17 6.86
CA GLU A 2 9.41 -13.03 5.54
C GLU A 2 8.90 -11.60 5.37
N GLN A 3 9.05 -11.03 4.18
CA GLN A 3 8.56 -9.69 3.85
C GLN A 3 7.06 -9.55 4.16
N LYS A 4 6.30 -10.65 4.05
CA LYS A 4 4.87 -10.78 4.39
C LYS A 4 4.56 -10.36 5.83
N GLU A 5 5.33 -10.82 6.81
CA GLU A 5 5.11 -10.49 8.21
C GLU A 5 5.32 -9.00 8.46
N LYS A 6 6.37 -8.42 7.87
CA LYS A 6 6.67 -6.99 8.00
C LYS A 6 5.55 -6.12 7.43
N VAL A 7 4.98 -6.51 6.28
CA VAL A 7 3.84 -5.82 5.68
C VAL A 7 2.60 -5.93 6.55
N LYS A 8 2.31 -7.13 7.09
CA LYS A 8 1.17 -7.34 8.00
C LYS A 8 1.27 -6.46 9.24
N THR A 9 2.43 -6.47 9.91
CA THR A 9 2.67 -5.64 11.10
C THR A 9 2.55 -4.15 10.79
N LEU A 10 3.02 -3.71 9.62
CA LEU A 10 2.87 -2.31 9.21
C LEU A 10 1.40 -1.93 9.04
N ILE A 11 0.59 -2.77 8.41
CA ILE A 11 -0.84 -2.50 8.21
C ILE A 11 -1.57 -2.47 9.56
N ASP A 12 -1.30 -3.43 10.43
CA ASP A 12 -1.92 -3.52 11.77
C ASP A 12 -1.58 -2.31 12.64
N ASP A 13 -0.32 -1.89 12.65
CA ASP A 13 0.15 -0.70 13.37
C ASP A 13 -0.51 0.59 12.85
N VAL A 14 -0.68 0.70 11.53
CA VAL A 14 -1.36 1.84 10.88
C VAL A 14 -2.86 1.83 11.19
N ASP A 15 -3.51 0.66 11.21
CA ASP A 15 -4.95 0.55 11.52
C ASP A 15 -5.23 0.91 13.00
N LEU A 16 -4.37 0.48 13.91
CA LEU A 16 -4.49 0.78 15.34
C LEU A 16 -4.16 2.23 15.68
N THR A 17 -3.11 2.79 15.08
CA THR A 17 -2.56 4.09 15.50
C THR A 17 -2.87 5.24 14.53
N HIS A 18 -3.31 4.93 13.32
CA HIS A 18 -3.43 5.86 12.18
C HIS A 18 -2.11 6.61 11.86
N LYS A 19 -0.94 6.12 12.31
CA LYS A 19 0.36 6.76 12.07
C LYS A 19 1.02 6.19 10.82
N TYR A 20 1.02 7.00 9.77
CA TYR A 20 1.66 6.68 8.51
C TYR A 20 3.14 7.08 8.55
N SER A 21 4.03 6.12 8.82
CA SER A 21 5.48 6.36 8.76
C SER A 21 5.97 6.31 7.32
N MET A 22 6.37 7.47 6.77
CA MET A 22 6.81 7.60 5.39
C MET A 22 7.94 6.65 5.01
N SER A 23 9.04 6.65 5.77
CA SER A 23 10.19 5.80 5.50
C SER A 23 9.84 4.32 5.59
N ARG A 24 8.97 3.95 6.53
CA ARG A 24 8.57 2.55 6.75
C ARG A 24 7.69 2.04 5.61
N ILE A 25 6.73 2.85 5.16
CA ILE A 25 5.81 2.51 4.05
C ILE A 25 6.58 2.38 2.75
N TYR A 26 7.38 3.40 2.38
CA TYR A 26 8.12 3.38 1.12
C TYR A 26 9.25 2.33 1.12
N GLY A 27 9.94 2.14 2.26
CA GLY A 27 10.95 1.09 2.38
C GLY A 27 10.37 -0.30 2.12
N LEU A 28 9.24 -0.63 2.75
CA LEU A 28 8.55 -1.91 2.53
C LEU A 28 7.95 -2.02 1.13
N TYR A 29 7.36 -0.94 0.61
CA TYR A 29 6.80 -0.92 -0.74
C TYR A 29 7.86 -1.20 -1.80
N ASN A 30 9.01 -0.54 -1.70
CA ASN A 30 10.13 -0.71 -2.60
C ASN A 30 10.71 -2.14 -2.53
N ASP A 31 10.83 -2.70 -1.33
CA ASP A 31 11.32 -4.06 -1.07
C ASP A 31 10.37 -5.15 -1.62
N VAL A 32 9.06 -4.94 -1.48
CA VAL A 32 8.01 -5.89 -1.92
C VAL A 32 7.80 -5.85 -3.43
N PHE A 33 7.75 -4.66 -4.02
CA PHE A 33 7.47 -4.47 -5.45
C PHE A 33 8.72 -4.35 -6.31
N GLY A 34 9.92 -4.40 -5.71
CA GLY A 34 11.19 -4.20 -6.42
C GLY A 34 11.31 -2.81 -7.05
N THR A 35 10.67 -1.81 -6.46
CA THR A 35 10.65 -0.43 -6.98
C THR A 35 11.63 0.46 -6.21
N THR A 36 11.98 1.61 -6.78
CA THR A 36 12.82 2.62 -6.13
C THR A 36 12.10 3.95 -6.07
N GLU A 37 10.84 3.93 -5.62
CA GLU A 37 10.08 5.18 -5.51
C GLU A 37 10.63 6.07 -4.41
N THR A 38 10.70 7.36 -4.71
CA THR A 38 11.12 8.38 -3.74
C THR A 38 9.99 8.65 -2.74
N PRO A 39 10.28 8.69 -1.43
CA PRO A 39 9.25 8.93 -0.41
C PRO A 39 8.57 10.30 -0.60
N GLN A 40 7.22 10.30 -0.63
CA GLN A 40 6.42 11.52 -0.63
C GLN A 40 5.65 11.71 0.68
N SER A 41 5.71 12.93 1.22
CA SER A 41 5.06 13.31 2.49
C SER A 41 3.55 13.50 2.39
N CYS A 42 2.98 13.31 1.21
CA CYS A 42 1.55 13.45 1.00
C CYS A 42 0.80 12.32 1.70
N ALA A 43 -0.06 12.66 2.67
CA ALA A 43 -0.87 11.69 3.41
C ALA A 43 -1.69 10.77 2.49
N SER A 44 -2.28 11.32 1.43
CA SER A 44 -3.02 10.54 0.43
C SER A 44 -2.14 9.57 -0.38
N CYS A 45 -0.86 9.89 -0.59
CA CYS A 45 0.11 8.96 -1.20
C CYS A 45 0.43 7.82 -0.25
N LEU A 46 0.66 8.12 1.04
CA LEU A 46 0.93 7.10 2.06
C LEU A 46 -0.24 6.12 2.20
N ILE A 47 -1.47 6.63 2.29
CA ILE A 47 -2.69 5.79 2.37
C ILE A 47 -2.81 4.89 1.14
N ARG A 48 -2.57 5.43 -0.06
CA ARG A 48 -2.60 4.63 -1.30
C ARG A 48 -1.57 3.50 -1.27
N LYS A 49 -0.35 3.78 -0.82
CA LYS A 49 0.71 2.78 -0.74
C LYS A 49 0.38 1.69 0.28
N VAL A 50 -0.15 2.05 1.44
CA VAL A 50 -0.65 1.08 2.43
C VAL A 50 -1.77 0.20 1.85
N ASN A 51 -2.70 0.78 1.09
CA ASN A 51 -3.75 -0.01 0.43
C ASN A 51 -3.19 -0.97 -0.63
N GLN A 52 -2.16 -0.58 -1.39
CA GLN A 52 -1.48 -1.47 -2.33
C GLN A 52 -0.77 -2.62 -1.60
N LEU A 53 -0.10 -2.33 -0.48
CA LEU A 53 0.51 -3.35 0.37
C LEU A 53 -0.53 -4.32 0.96
N ARG A 54 -1.70 -3.80 1.34
CA ARG A 54 -2.83 -4.61 1.81
C ARG A 54 -3.37 -5.52 0.72
N ALA A 55 -3.56 -4.99 -0.50
CA ALA A 55 -3.98 -5.78 -1.64
C ALA A 55 -2.97 -6.91 -1.94
N TRP A 56 -1.68 -6.58 -1.98
CA TRP A 56 -0.62 -7.57 -2.18
C TRP A 56 -0.63 -8.66 -1.10
N LEU A 57 -0.87 -8.30 0.16
CA LEU A 57 -0.96 -9.25 1.26
C LEU A 57 -2.21 -10.15 1.16
N SER A 58 -3.32 -9.62 0.63
CA SER A 58 -4.50 -10.41 0.29
C SER A 58 -4.26 -11.33 -0.91
N GLU A 59 -3.63 -10.85 -1.98
CA GLU A 59 -3.26 -11.66 -3.16
C GLU A 59 -2.36 -12.85 -2.78
N GLN A 60 -1.44 -12.65 -1.83
CA GLN A 60 -0.60 -13.72 -1.28
C GLN A 60 -1.38 -14.76 -0.46
N LYS A 61 -2.55 -14.41 0.06
CA LYS A 61 -3.49 -15.36 0.67
C LYS A 61 -4.43 -15.98 -0.37
N GLU A 62 -4.65 -15.29 -1.47
CA GLU A 62 -5.68 -15.57 -2.47
C GLU A 62 -5.08 -15.89 -3.85
N ASP A 63 -4.18 -16.86 -3.92
CA ASP A 63 -4.17 -17.84 -5.03
C ASP A 63 -5.47 -18.69 -4.98
N SER A 64 -6.62 -18.06 -4.72
CA SER A 64 -7.94 -18.66 -4.53
C SER A 64 -9.13 -17.76 -4.84
N ASP A 65 -9.05 -16.42 -4.91
CA ASP A 65 -10.07 -15.62 -5.63
C ASP A 65 -9.66 -14.16 -5.84
N CYS A 66 -9.70 -13.71 -7.09
CA CYS A 66 -9.47 -12.33 -7.48
C CYS A 66 -10.70 -11.45 -7.24
N LYS A 67 -10.65 -10.43 -6.35
CA LYS A 67 -11.38 -9.17 -6.63
C LYS A 67 -11.05 -7.93 -5.78
N GLN A 68 -10.98 -6.82 -6.53
CA GLN A 68 -11.28 -5.42 -6.15
C GLN A 68 -10.18 -4.65 -5.39
N VAL A 69 -9.87 -3.38 -5.66
CA VAL A 69 -10.47 -2.31 -6.49
C VAL A 69 -9.48 -1.15 -6.51
N VAL A 70 -9.27 -0.48 -7.65
CA VAL A 70 -9.19 0.99 -7.67
C VAL A 70 -9.58 1.53 -9.06
N LYS A 71 -10.87 1.85 -9.20
CA LYS A 71 -11.35 2.81 -10.20
C LYS A 71 -10.71 4.17 -9.91
N LYS A 72 -9.78 4.64 -10.74
CA LYS A 72 -9.44 6.07 -10.80
C LYS A 72 -10.42 6.74 -11.76
N ARG A 73 -11.28 7.58 -11.17
CA ARG A 73 -12.14 8.55 -11.83
C ARG A 73 -11.32 9.37 -12.84
N SER A 74 -11.69 9.31 -14.11
CA SER A 74 -11.27 10.27 -15.13
C SER A 74 -11.83 11.64 -14.74
N LYS A 75 -10.96 12.66 -14.75
CA LYS A 75 -11.31 14.05 -14.46
C LYS A 75 -12.19 14.64 -15.57
N ALA A 76 -13.08 15.54 -15.15
CA ALA A 76 -13.89 16.40 -16.00
C ALA A 76 -13.04 17.20 -17.00
N SER A 77 -13.50 17.26 -18.25
CA SER A 77 -13.10 18.28 -19.22
C SER A 77 -14.30 19.20 -19.47
N LYS A 78 -14.07 20.48 -19.18
CA LYS A 78 -14.94 21.62 -19.44
C LYS A 78 -14.58 22.17 -20.83
N SER A 79 -15.56 22.34 -21.71
CA SER A 79 -15.58 23.29 -22.84
C SER A 79 -17.01 23.46 -23.32
#